data_AF-K2RGF2-F1
#
_entry.id   AF-K2RGF2-F1
#
_cell.length_a   1.000
_cell.length_b   1.000
_cell.length_c   1.000
_cell.angle_alpha   90.00
_cell.angle_beta   90.00
_cell.angle_gamma   90.00
#
_symmetry.space_group_name_H-M   'P 1'
#
loop_
_entity.id
_entity.type
_entity.pdbx_description
1 polymer ?
#
loop_
_entity_poly.entity_id
_entity_poly.type
_entity_poly.pdbx_seq_one_letter_code
_entity_poly.pdbx_strand_id
1 'polypeptide(L)'
;MFSANQTPSGRRKDTVANAEATGVFAWSLATWDLREAVNATAEQVPPEMDEFERAGLEKEFTTALKEPAVPMVKASPVKFECVYHTTLRLPGNPPMGTVDVVIGRVVAVHIADEVLTDGILDIKKTQPIARCGYYQYAVVRETFDMIIPSSGQWGEDILSGLEGSTRKHKEIGQREKQAEEAKQ
;
A
#
# COMPACT_ATOMS: atom_id res chain seq x y z
N MET A 1 -1.57 2.87 -4.31
CA MET A 1 -2.33 4.11 -4.58
C MET A 1 -2.92 4.61 -3.27
N PHE A 2 -3.11 5.92 -3.12
CA PHE A 2 -3.88 6.50 -2.01
C PHE A 2 -4.74 7.66 -2.54
N SER A 3 -5.79 8.02 -1.80
CA SER A 3 -6.63 9.17 -2.11
C SER A 3 -6.62 10.18 -0.96
N ALA A 4 -6.72 11.45 -1.30
CA ALA A 4 -6.80 12.53 -0.32
C ALA A 4 -7.76 13.63 -0.80
N ASN A 5 -8.67 14.03 0.08
CA ASN A 5 -9.53 15.19 -0.13
C ASN A 5 -8.76 16.49 0.13
N GLN A 6 -9.27 17.61 -0.40
CA GLN A 6 -8.83 18.93 0.02
C GLN A 6 -9.26 19.25 1.47
N THR A 7 -8.55 20.18 2.10
CA THR A 7 -8.96 20.78 3.37
C THR A 7 -10.24 21.60 3.19
N PRO A 8 -10.95 21.96 4.28
CA PRO A 8 -12.13 22.84 4.20
C PRO A 8 -11.83 24.22 3.59
N SER A 9 -10.56 24.63 3.58
CA SER A 9 -10.08 25.86 2.95
C SER A 9 -9.70 25.70 1.48
N GLY A 10 -9.94 24.54 0.86
CA GLY A 10 -9.61 24.26 -0.54
C GLY A 10 -8.12 23.98 -0.79
N ARG A 11 -7.32 23.84 0.26
CA ARG A 11 -5.90 23.50 0.16
C ARG A 11 -5.74 21.99 -0.06
N ARG A 12 -4.76 21.60 -0.87
CA ARG A 12 -4.37 20.19 -1.02
C ARG A 12 -3.70 19.67 0.24
N LYS A 13 -3.87 18.38 0.54
CA LYS A 13 -3.16 17.71 1.62
C LYS A 13 -1.66 17.67 1.33
N ASP A 14 -0.86 17.89 2.37
CA ASP A 14 0.60 17.96 2.25
C ASP A 14 1.19 16.64 1.74
N THR A 15 0.60 15.49 2.09
CA THR A 15 1.00 14.17 1.54
C THR A 15 0.95 14.14 0.01
N VAL A 16 -0.05 14.77 -0.61
CA VAL A 16 -0.18 14.80 -2.08
C VAL A 16 0.87 15.73 -2.67
N ALA A 17 1.02 16.93 -2.09
CA ALA A 17 2.02 17.90 -2.54
C ALA A 17 3.44 17.33 -2.42
N ASN A 18 3.75 16.64 -1.32
CA ASN A 18 5.04 16.03 -1.07
C ASN A 18 5.33 14.88 -2.05
N ALA A 19 4.35 14.02 -2.32
CA ALA A 19 4.51 12.92 -3.29
C ALA A 19 4.81 13.45 -4.71
N GLU A 20 4.12 14.52 -5.14
CA GLU A 20 4.36 15.15 -6.44
C GLU A 20 5.71 15.88 -6.51
N ALA A 21 6.08 16.61 -5.45
CA ALA A 21 7.29 17.41 -5.43
C ALA A 21 8.56 16.54 -5.31
N THR A 22 8.51 15.49 -4.50
CA THR A 22 9.67 14.60 -4.25
C THR A 22 9.75 13.42 -5.22
N GLY A 23 8.65 13.09 -5.89
CA GLY A 23 8.56 11.93 -6.77
C GLY A 23 8.55 10.58 -6.04
N VAL A 24 8.47 10.56 -4.70
CA VAL A 24 8.52 9.35 -3.89
C VAL A 24 7.61 9.44 -2.68
N PHE A 25 7.16 8.30 -2.16
CA PHE A 25 6.45 8.20 -0.89
C PHE A 25 6.55 6.79 -0.33
N ALA A 26 6.25 6.64 0.95
CA ALA A 26 6.14 5.34 1.60
C ALA A 26 4.67 5.06 1.95
N TRP A 27 4.31 3.79 1.93
CA TRP A 27 3.04 3.30 2.44
C TRP A 27 3.30 2.32 3.57
N SER A 28 2.51 2.39 4.64
CA SER A 28 2.60 1.49 5.79
C SER A 28 1.24 0.88 6.05
N LEU A 29 1.20 -0.42 6.31
CA LEU A 29 -0.03 -1.11 6.68
C LEU A 29 -0.53 -0.61 8.03
N ALA A 30 -1.77 -0.14 8.07
CA ALA A 30 -2.46 0.24 9.29
C ALA A 30 -2.97 -1.02 10.00
N THR A 31 -2.46 -1.27 11.20
CA THR A 31 -2.81 -2.43 12.03
C THR A 31 -3.61 -2.03 13.26
N TRP A 32 -4.19 -3.01 13.94
CA TRP A 32 -4.93 -2.80 15.19
C TRP A 32 -4.11 -2.07 16.27
N ASP A 33 -2.83 -2.40 16.38
CA ASP A 33 -1.93 -1.80 17.37
C ASP A 33 -1.56 -0.35 17.02
N LEU A 34 -1.57 -0.01 15.73
CA LEU A 34 -1.30 1.35 15.23
C LEU A 34 -2.55 2.25 15.15
N ARG A 35 -3.75 1.74 15.47
CA ARG A 35 -5.02 2.46 15.22
C ARG A 35 -5.11 3.84 15.86
N GLU A 36 -4.55 4.01 17.07
CA GLU A 36 -4.58 5.30 17.78
C GLU A 36 -3.66 6.31 17.09
N ALA A 37 -2.49 5.85 16.65
CA ALA A 37 -1.57 6.68 15.87
C ALA A 37 -2.20 7.07 14.52
N VAL A 38 -2.81 6.12 13.81
CA VAL A 38 -3.56 6.40 12.56
C VAL A 38 -4.62 7.49 12.79
N ASN A 39 -5.36 7.40 13.89
CA ASN A 39 -6.37 8.40 14.23
C ASN A 39 -5.75 9.76 14.61
N ALA A 40 -4.66 9.76 15.38
CA ALA A 40 -3.95 10.98 15.77
C ALA A 40 -3.36 11.73 14.56
N THR A 41 -2.77 11.01 13.59
CA THR A 41 -2.21 11.61 12.37
C THR A 41 -3.25 12.15 11.40
N ALA A 42 -4.54 11.89 11.62
CA ALA A 42 -5.61 12.44 10.77
C ALA A 42 -5.97 13.89 11.13
N GLU A 43 -5.50 14.38 12.28
CA GLU A 43 -5.69 15.76 12.72
C GLU A 43 -5.09 16.75 11.72
N GLN A 44 -5.75 17.89 11.52
CA GLN A 44 -5.19 18.96 10.68
C GLN A 44 -4.18 19.75 11.50
N VAL A 45 -2.91 19.48 11.25
CA VAL A 45 -1.78 20.23 11.83
C VAL A 45 -1.12 21.14 10.78
N PRO A 46 -0.34 22.14 11.20
CA PRO A 46 0.45 22.94 10.27
C PRO A 46 1.48 22.10 9.50
N PRO A 47 1.88 22.48 8.28
CA PRO A 47 2.79 21.70 7.43
C PRO A 47 4.20 21.48 8.01
N GLU A 48 4.62 22.35 8.93
CA GLU A 48 5.89 22.26 9.65
C GLU A 48 5.86 21.27 10.81
N MET A 49 4.69 20.77 11.21
CA MET A 49 4.54 19.83 12.31
C MET A 49 4.69 18.40 11.81
N ASP A 50 5.54 17.64 12.49
CA ASP A 50 5.78 16.24 12.16
C ASP A 50 4.76 15.32 12.85
N GLU A 51 3.89 14.69 12.06
CA GLU A 51 2.87 13.79 12.60
C GLU A 51 3.46 12.53 13.25
N PHE A 52 4.68 12.10 12.89
CA PHE A 52 5.33 10.97 13.57
C PHE A 52 5.64 11.34 15.02
N GLU A 53 6.19 12.52 15.26
CA GLU A 53 6.50 12.98 16.62
C GLU A 53 5.21 13.15 17.43
N ARG A 54 4.17 13.74 16.84
CA ARG A 54 2.86 13.93 17.47
C ARG A 54 2.21 12.60 17.86
N ALA A 55 2.30 11.59 17.01
CA ALA A 55 1.71 10.28 17.24
C ALA A 55 2.61 9.32 18.03
N GLY A 56 3.82 9.75 18.42
CA GLY A 56 4.78 8.91 19.14
C GLY A 56 5.31 7.73 18.33
N LEU A 57 5.43 7.90 17.01
CA LEU A 57 5.90 6.87 16.08
C LEU A 57 7.40 6.96 15.82
N GLU A 58 8.08 5.82 15.91
CA GLU A 58 9.48 5.72 15.49
C GLU A 58 9.57 5.62 13.96
N LYS A 59 10.50 6.39 13.39
CA LYS A 59 10.79 6.38 11.96
C LYS A 59 11.82 5.31 11.62
N GLU A 60 11.57 4.65 10.51
CA GLU A 60 12.54 3.84 9.77
C GLU A 60 12.64 4.40 8.35
N PHE A 61 13.79 4.36 7.69
CA PHE A 61 13.95 5.00 6.39
C PHE A 61 14.03 3.99 5.25
N THR A 62 13.64 4.44 4.06
CA THR A 62 13.74 3.67 2.82
C THR A 62 15.15 3.18 2.55
N THR A 63 15.25 1.98 2.00
CA THR A 63 16.51 1.29 1.69
C THR A 63 16.81 1.25 0.19
N ALA A 64 15.78 1.11 -0.65
CA ALA A 64 15.91 1.11 -2.09
C ALA A 64 15.86 2.54 -2.67
N LEU A 65 14.98 3.38 -2.11
CA LEU A 65 14.94 4.82 -2.37
C LEU A 65 15.91 5.54 -1.45
N LYS A 66 17.05 5.96 -1.98
CA LYS A 66 18.10 6.64 -1.20
C LYS A 66 17.94 8.16 -1.17
N GLU A 67 17.41 8.75 -2.24
CA GLU A 67 17.31 10.20 -2.39
C GLU A 67 15.99 10.59 -3.08
N PRO A 68 15.06 11.28 -2.38
CA PRO A 68 15.08 11.52 -0.93
C PRO A 68 14.73 10.24 -0.15
N ALA A 69 15.37 10.07 1.01
CA ALA A 69 14.98 9.02 1.96
C ALA A 69 13.62 9.39 2.59
N VAL A 70 12.65 8.47 2.52
CA VAL A 70 11.30 8.70 3.02
C VAL A 70 11.13 7.99 4.38
N PRO A 71 10.58 8.66 5.40
CA PRO A 71 10.27 7.99 6.66
C PRO A 71 9.09 7.01 6.51
N MET A 72 9.26 5.83 7.08
CA MET A 72 8.29 4.74 7.21
C MET A 72 7.98 4.53 8.68
N VAL A 73 6.79 4.00 8.99
CA VAL A 73 6.40 3.66 10.36
C VAL A 73 7.10 2.37 10.77
N LYS A 74 8.13 2.45 11.62
CA LYS A 74 8.95 1.27 11.99
C LYS A 74 8.10 0.11 12.50
N ALA A 75 7.12 0.42 13.35
CA ALA A 75 6.19 -0.53 13.95
C ALA A 75 5.18 -1.16 12.97
N SER A 76 5.10 -0.70 11.73
CA SER A 76 4.23 -1.33 10.72
C SER A 76 4.90 -2.59 10.17
N PRO A 77 4.21 -3.75 10.18
CA PRO A 77 4.79 -5.02 9.74
C PRO A 77 4.92 -5.13 8.23
N VAL A 78 4.20 -4.30 7.46
CA VAL A 78 4.27 -4.26 6.00
C VAL A 78 4.42 -2.82 5.53
N LYS A 79 5.50 -2.54 4.79
CA LYS A 79 5.81 -1.20 4.27
C LYS A 79 6.19 -1.28 2.80
N PHE A 80 5.75 -0.33 2.00
CA PHE A 80 6.11 -0.22 0.59
C PHE A 80 6.86 1.08 0.33
N GLU A 81 7.97 0.97 -0.38
CA GLU A 81 8.66 2.10 -0.97
C GLU A 81 8.06 2.36 -2.35
N CYS A 82 7.57 3.57 -2.61
CA CYS A 82 6.86 3.91 -3.84
C CYS A 82 7.52 5.07 -4.57
N VAL A 83 7.66 4.92 -5.89
CA VAL A 83 7.95 6.03 -6.80
C VAL A 83 6.62 6.57 -7.31
N TYR A 84 6.42 7.88 -7.20
CA TYR A 84 5.27 8.58 -7.75
C TYR A 84 5.15 8.33 -9.25
N HIS A 85 3.92 8.08 -9.72
CA HIS A 85 3.64 7.88 -11.13
C HIS A 85 2.72 8.97 -11.70
N THR A 86 1.57 9.21 -11.07
CA THR A 86 0.61 10.24 -11.52
C THR A 86 -0.41 10.57 -10.42
N THR A 87 -1.10 11.71 -10.58
CA THR A 87 -2.23 12.13 -9.75
C THR A 87 -3.44 12.36 -10.65
N LEU A 88 -4.55 11.68 -10.36
CA LEU A 88 -5.83 11.95 -10.98
C LEU A 88 -6.64 12.87 -10.06
N ARG A 89 -7.02 14.04 -10.54
CA ARG A 89 -7.85 14.99 -9.78
C ARG A 89 -9.31 14.86 -10.20
N LEU A 90 -10.15 14.41 -9.28
CA LEU A 90 -11.58 14.22 -9.48
C LEU A 90 -12.36 15.43 -8.96
N PRO A 91 -13.28 16.01 -9.75
CA PRO A 91 -14.12 17.11 -9.27
C PRO A 91 -15.06 16.65 -8.15
N GLY A 92 -15.24 17.49 -7.14
CA GLY A 92 -16.13 17.26 -6.00
C GLY A 92 -17.04 18.46 -5.74
N ASN A 93 -18.11 18.25 -4.96
CA ASN A 93 -19.03 19.31 -4.56
C ASN A 93 -18.53 20.01 -3.27
N PRO A 94 -18.59 21.34 -3.16
CA PRO A 94 -18.21 22.08 -1.95
C PRO A 94 -18.94 21.57 -0.68
N PRO A 95 -18.35 21.66 0.54
CA PRO A 95 -17.13 22.38 0.90
C PRO A 95 -15.84 21.55 0.83
N MET A 96 -15.95 20.22 0.73
CA MET A 96 -14.81 19.33 0.51
C MET A 96 -14.60 19.26 -0.99
N GLY A 97 -13.58 19.97 -1.48
CA GLY A 97 -13.30 20.12 -2.90
C GLY A 97 -12.86 18.82 -3.59
N THR A 98 -12.04 18.97 -4.62
CA THR A 98 -11.60 17.86 -5.47
C THR A 98 -10.92 16.74 -4.67
N VAL A 99 -11.04 15.50 -5.14
CA VAL A 99 -10.31 14.35 -4.59
C VAL A 99 -9.08 14.08 -5.47
N ASP A 100 -7.89 14.07 -4.87
CA ASP A 100 -6.66 13.68 -5.55
C ASP A 100 -6.42 12.18 -5.31
N VAL A 101 -6.30 11.41 -6.40
CA VAL A 101 -5.96 9.98 -6.39
C VAL A 101 -4.52 9.83 -6.87
N VAL A 102 -3.61 9.50 -5.96
CA VAL A 102 -2.18 9.35 -6.23
C VAL A 102 -1.86 7.89 -6.52
N ILE A 103 -1.24 7.67 -7.68
CA ILE A 103 -0.76 6.38 -8.14
C ILE A 103 0.77 6.39 -8.04
N GLY A 104 1.31 5.34 -7.42
CA GLY A 104 2.75 5.11 -7.32
C GLY A 104 3.09 3.67 -7.64
N ARG A 105 4.30 3.46 -8.13
CA ARG A 105 4.88 2.15 -8.43
C ARG A 105 5.71 1.69 -7.24
N VAL A 106 5.39 0.51 -6.72
CA VAL A 106 6.14 -0.12 -5.63
C VAL A 106 7.51 -0.55 -6.16
N VAL A 107 8.59 -0.13 -5.49
CA VAL A 107 9.97 -0.48 -5.84
C VAL A 107 10.63 -1.39 -4.82
N ALA A 108 10.17 -1.37 -3.57
CA ALA A 108 10.58 -2.30 -2.53
C ALA A 108 9.42 -2.57 -1.56
N VAL A 109 9.45 -3.76 -0.97
CA VAL A 109 8.46 -4.24 -0.01
C VAL A 109 9.22 -4.75 1.21
N HIS A 110 8.83 -4.26 2.38
CA HIS A 110 9.35 -4.70 3.67
C HIS A 110 8.24 -5.46 4.38
N ILE A 111 8.51 -6.69 4.80
CA ILE A 111 7.58 -7.52 5.56
C ILE A 111 8.33 -8.05 6.78
N ALA A 112 7.76 -7.89 7.97
CA ALA A 112 8.31 -8.46 9.18
C ALA A 112 8.18 -10.00 9.16
N ASP A 113 9.24 -10.72 9.52
CA ASP A 113 9.27 -12.19 9.46
C ASP A 113 8.17 -12.83 10.34
N GLU A 114 7.82 -12.19 11.45
CA GLU A 114 6.79 -12.66 12.37
C GLU A 114 5.39 -12.77 11.76
N VAL A 115 5.08 -11.93 10.76
CA VAL A 115 3.78 -11.94 10.06
C VAL A 115 3.78 -12.86 8.83
N LEU A 116 4.88 -13.57 8.57
CA LEU A 116 4.94 -14.60 7.54
C LEU A 116 4.54 -15.97 8.11
N THR A 117 3.88 -16.76 7.29
CA THR A 117 3.60 -18.19 7.51
C THR A 117 3.90 -18.90 6.19
N ASP A 118 4.86 -19.84 6.20
CA ASP A 118 5.32 -20.57 5.01
C ASP A 118 5.76 -19.67 3.84
N GLY A 119 6.35 -18.51 4.15
CA GLY A 119 6.80 -17.53 3.16
C GLY A 119 5.68 -16.69 2.54
N ILE A 120 4.45 -16.82 3.04
CA ILE A 120 3.27 -16.05 2.62
C ILE A 120 2.88 -15.10 3.76
N LEU A 121 2.37 -13.92 3.39
CA LEU A 121 1.85 -12.96 4.37
C LEU A 121 0.59 -13.51 5.05
N ASP A 122 0.68 -13.72 6.37
CA ASP A 122 -0.45 -14.12 7.20
C ASP A 122 -1.20 -12.88 7.69
N ILE A 123 -2.27 -12.55 6.99
CA ILE A 123 -3.09 -11.36 7.27
C ILE A 123 -3.61 -11.35 8.71
N LYS A 124 -3.91 -12.52 9.30
CA LYS A 124 -4.44 -12.61 10.67
C LYS A 124 -3.42 -12.14 11.70
N LYS A 125 -2.12 -12.36 11.44
CA LYS A 125 -1.03 -11.86 12.28
C LYS A 125 -0.83 -10.35 12.15
N THR A 126 -1.14 -9.77 10.99
CA THR A 126 -1.03 -8.31 10.79
C THR A 126 -2.20 -7.52 11.37
N GLN A 127 -3.37 -8.15 11.58
CA GLN A 127 -4.60 -7.51 12.07
C GLN A 127 -4.88 -6.13 11.44
N PRO A 128 -4.99 -6.04 10.10
CA PRO A 128 -5.15 -4.77 9.43
C PRO A 128 -6.51 -4.15 9.74
N ILE A 129 -6.54 -2.82 9.87
CA ILE A 129 -7.77 -2.07 10.06
C ILE A 129 -8.31 -1.58 8.71
N ALA A 130 -9.63 -1.61 8.56
CA ALA A 130 -10.33 -1.09 7.39
C ALA A 130 -11.29 0.01 7.81
N ARG A 131 -11.25 1.15 7.11
CA ARG A 131 -12.27 2.20 7.26
C ARG A 131 -13.53 1.73 6.55
N CYS A 132 -14.62 1.62 7.28
CA CYS A 132 -15.91 1.20 6.71
C CYS A 132 -16.69 2.43 6.25
N GLY A 133 -17.36 3.09 7.18
CA GLY A 133 -18.15 4.29 6.93
C GLY A 133 -18.26 5.14 8.18
N TYR A 134 -18.55 6.43 8.02
CA TYR A 134 -18.58 7.39 9.12
C TYR A 134 -17.28 7.34 9.93
N TYR A 135 -17.34 7.02 11.22
CA TYR A 135 -16.18 6.83 12.11
C TYR A 135 -15.88 5.36 12.42
N GLN A 136 -16.52 4.43 11.72
CA GLN A 136 -16.41 3.00 11.99
C GLN A 136 -15.19 2.39 11.32
N TYR A 137 -14.46 1.58 12.08
CA TYR A 137 -13.39 0.74 11.59
C TYR A 137 -13.72 -0.73 11.86
N ALA A 138 -13.30 -1.59 10.94
CA ALA A 138 -13.21 -3.02 11.14
C ALA A 138 -11.74 -3.42 11.33
N VAL A 139 -11.53 -4.58 11.94
CA VAL A 139 -10.22 -5.23 12.04
C VAL A 139 -10.34 -6.64 11.48
N VAL A 140 -9.44 -7.00 10.58
CA VAL A 140 -9.43 -8.33 9.96
C VAL A 140 -8.70 -9.29 10.90
N ARG A 141 -9.47 -10.11 11.61
CA ARG A 141 -8.93 -11.17 12.50
C ARG A 141 -9.00 -12.56 11.88
N GLU A 142 -9.89 -12.74 10.92
CA GLU A 142 -10.15 -14.01 10.27
C GLU A 142 -10.10 -13.85 8.76
N THR A 143 -9.64 -14.91 8.10
CA THR A 143 -9.60 -15.02 6.64
C THR A 143 -10.12 -16.40 6.25
N PHE A 144 -10.65 -16.49 5.02
CA PHE A 144 -11.09 -17.75 4.44
C PHE A 144 -10.71 -17.77 2.97
N ASP A 145 -10.44 -18.96 2.45
CA ASP A 145 -9.98 -19.11 1.08
C ASP A 145 -11.18 -19.17 0.12
N MET A 146 -11.09 -18.41 -0.97
CA MET A 146 -12.04 -18.43 -2.07
C MET A 146 -11.29 -18.69 -3.37
N ILE A 147 -10.95 -19.95 -3.61
CA ILE A 147 -10.27 -20.37 -4.83
C ILE A 147 -11.32 -20.50 -5.94
N ILE A 148 -11.13 -19.78 -7.05
CA ILE A 148 -12.04 -19.87 -8.19
C ILE A 148 -11.97 -21.26 -8.84
N PRO A 149 -13.07 -21.78 -9.39
CA PRO A 149 -13.02 -22.99 -10.21
C PRO A 149 -12.05 -22.78 -11.37
N SER A 150 -11.16 -23.74 -11.59
CA SER A 150 -10.18 -23.71 -12.68
C SER A 150 -10.02 -25.11 -13.26
N SER A 151 -9.78 -25.20 -14.57
CA SER A 151 -9.52 -26.47 -15.24
C SER A 151 -8.54 -26.29 -16.41
N GLY A 152 -7.74 -27.33 -16.65
CA GLY A 152 -6.68 -27.31 -17.65
C GLY A 152 -5.55 -26.33 -17.34
N GLN A 153 -4.57 -26.26 -18.24
CA GLN A 153 -3.35 -25.47 -18.05
C GLN A 153 -3.64 -23.97 -17.86
N TRP A 154 -4.60 -23.44 -18.61
CA TRP A 154 -4.99 -22.03 -18.52
C TRP A 154 -5.56 -21.69 -17.13
N GLY A 155 -6.29 -22.62 -16.52
CA GLY A 155 -6.79 -22.48 -15.15
C GLY A 155 -5.67 -22.44 -14.11
N GLU A 156 -4.67 -23.31 -14.24
CA GLU A 156 -3.50 -23.35 -13.34
C GLU A 156 -2.65 -22.09 -13.43
N ASP A 157 -2.49 -21.54 -14.64
CA ASP A 157 -1.74 -20.32 -14.88
C ASP A 157 -2.48 -19.11 -14.28
N ILE A 158 -3.82 -19.07 -14.37
CA ILE A 158 -4.64 -18.06 -13.69
C ILE A 158 -4.50 -18.16 -12.17
N LEU A 159 -4.61 -19.36 -11.60
CA LEU A 159 -4.45 -19.54 -10.15
C LEU A 159 -3.07 -19.09 -9.66
N SER A 160 -2.03 -19.42 -10.43
CA SER A 160 -0.65 -18.98 -10.15
C SER A 160 -0.52 -17.45 -10.22
N GLY A 161 -1.22 -16.83 -11.16
CA GLY A 161 -1.38 -15.37 -11.28
C GLY A 161 -1.98 -14.72 -10.05
N LEU A 162 -3.07 -15.31 -9.55
CA LEU A 162 -3.82 -14.81 -8.39
C LEU A 162 -3.08 -14.97 -7.07
N GLU A 163 -2.27 -16.02 -6.94
CA GLU A 163 -1.42 -16.24 -5.75
C GLU A 163 -0.33 -15.17 -5.62
N GLY A 164 0.07 -14.53 -6.72
CA GLY A 164 1.15 -13.54 -6.73
C GLY A 164 2.55 -14.14 -6.51
N SER A 165 2.70 -15.45 -6.69
CA SER A 165 3.97 -16.16 -6.52
C SER A 165 4.96 -15.78 -7.62
N THR A 166 6.01 -15.03 -7.26
CA THR A 166 7.05 -14.60 -8.21
C THR A 166 7.78 -15.78 -8.86
N ARG A 167 7.90 -16.91 -8.16
CA ARG A 167 8.48 -18.15 -8.70
C ARG A 167 7.60 -18.73 -9.80
N LYS A 168 6.30 -18.93 -9.54
CA LYS A 168 5.36 -19.47 -10.53
C LYS A 168 5.22 -18.55 -11.74
N HIS A 169 5.23 -17.23 -11.55
CA HIS A 169 5.27 -16.27 -12.65
C HIS A 169 6.48 -16.43 -13.56
N LYS A 170 7.68 -16.65 -13.00
CA LYS A 170 8.89 -16.92 -13.79
C LYS A 170 8.78 -18.23 -14.56
N GLU A 171 8.24 -19.27 -13.93
CA GLU A 171 8.02 -20.58 -14.56
C GLU A 171 7.02 -20.48 -15.74
N ILE A 172 5.93 -19.72 -15.58
CA ILE A 172 4.98 -19.45 -16.68
C ILE A 172 5.68 -18.73 -17.84
N GLY A 173 6.37 -17.63 -17.57
CA GLY A 173 7.04 -16.86 -18.64
C GLY A 173 8.16 -17.62 -19.34
N GLN A 174 8.84 -18.55 -18.66
CA GLN A 174 9.82 -19.44 -19.29
C GLN A 174 9.17 -20.46 -20.23
N ARG A 175 8.03 -21.05 -19.83
CA ARG A 175 7.28 -21.98 -20.67
C ARG A 175 6.75 -21.31 -21.93
N GLU A 176 6.24 -20.08 -21.82
CA GLU A 176 5.76 -19.30 -22.98
C GLU A 176 6.89 -19.05 -23.99
N LYS A 177 8.07 -18.62 -23.52
CA LYS A 177 9.24 -18.42 -24.37
C LYS A 177 9.68 -19.70 -25.09
N GLN A 178 9.76 -20.82 -24.37
CA GLN A 178 10.14 -22.11 -24.96
C GLN A 178 9.13 -22.60 -26.01
N ALA A 179 7.83 -22.35 -25.79
CA ALA A 179 6.78 -22.71 -26.74
C ALA A 179 6.79 -21.83 -28.00
N GLU A 180 7.26 -20.59 -27.89
CA GLU A 180 7.44 -19.67 -29.02
C GLU A 180 8.69 -20.02 -29.84
N GLU A 181 9.79 -20.39 -29.17
CA GLU A 181 11.03 -20.87 -29.81
C GLU A 181 10.83 -22.20 -30.54
N ALA A 182 10.02 -23.13 -30.01
CA ALA A 182 9.73 -24.42 -30.65
C ALA A 182 8.82 -24.32 -31.89
N LYS A 183 8.26 -23.14 -32.17
CA LYS A 183 7.42 -22.86 -33.35
C LYS A 183 8.17 -22.15 -34.49
N GLN A 184 9.42 -21.74 -34.26
CA GLN A 184 10.33 -21.17 -35.27
C GLN A 184 11.20 -22.26 -35.89
#